data_AF-A0A521DQ55-F1
#
_entry.id   AF-A0A521DQ55-F1
#
_cell.length_a   1.000
_cell.length_b   1.000
_cell.length_c   1.000
_cell.angle_alpha   90.00
_cell.angle_beta   90.00
_cell.angle_gamma   90.00
#
_symmetry.space_group_name_H-M   'P 1'
#
loop_
_entity.id
_entity.type
_entity.pdbx_description
1 polymer ?
#
loop_
_entity_poly.entity_id
_entity_poly.type
_entity_poly.pdbx_seq_one_letter_code
_entity_poly.pdbx_strand_id
1 'polypeptide(L)'
;MKKLLFTLIIVTILPMMAFKAKPAEDGYYAFIVIDGVWKDGRGYTSKIIYFPGYDDCNKYKAIDYFDNARRAFSNHLKAYHNDAFPYGENNNFKIIDKKQYSTSTLLQTYEQAQQRMTQWVAEQKEKGYEVTYTNFGFSCNSL
;
A
#
# COMPACT_ATOMS: atom_id res chain seq x y z
N MET A 1 -21.30 61.75 -25.16
CA MET A 1 -21.28 61.66 -23.68
C MET A 1 -21.81 60.29 -23.25
N LYS A 2 -21.06 59.57 -22.38
CA LYS A 2 -21.56 58.73 -21.26
C LYS A 2 -22.52 57.57 -21.63
N LYS A 3 -22.29 56.27 -21.36
CA LYS A 3 -21.51 55.55 -20.33
C LYS A 3 -21.19 54.13 -20.85
N LEU A 4 -19.96 53.66 -20.70
CA LEU A 4 -19.67 52.23 -20.63
C LEU A 4 -20.01 51.77 -19.20
N LEU A 5 -20.92 50.81 -19.05
CA LEU A 5 -21.09 50.05 -17.82
C LEU A 5 -20.25 48.77 -17.95
N PHE A 6 -19.09 48.75 -17.30
CA PHE A 6 -18.38 47.50 -17.03
C PHE A 6 -18.97 46.88 -15.77
N THR A 7 -19.75 45.82 -15.93
CA THR A 7 -20.22 44.98 -14.83
C THR A 7 -19.07 44.09 -14.39
N LEU A 8 -18.43 44.45 -13.27
CA LEU A 8 -17.38 43.67 -12.63
C LEU A 8 -18.03 42.48 -11.91
N ILE A 9 -17.94 41.28 -12.49
CA ILE A 9 -18.33 40.04 -11.81
C ILE A 9 -17.18 39.68 -10.87
N ILE A 10 -17.34 39.99 -9.58
CA ILE A 10 -16.49 39.46 -8.52
C ILE A 10 -16.90 38.00 -8.32
N VAL A 11 -16.20 37.09 -8.98
CA VAL A 11 -16.24 35.67 -8.62
C VAL A 11 -15.50 35.55 -7.29
N THR A 12 -16.25 35.47 -6.21
CA THR A 12 -15.72 35.06 -4.90
C THR A 12 -15.20 33.64 -5.04
N ILE A 13 -13.88 33.50 -5.17
CA ILE A 13 -13.19 32.24 -4.98
C ILE A 13 -13.32 31.95 -3.48
N LEU A 14 -14.40 31.27 -3.10
CA LEU A 14 -14.45 30.61 -1.80
C LEU A 14 -13.23 29.69 -1.75
N PRO A 15 -12.36 29.79 -0.72
CA PRO A 15 -11.43 28.72 -0.48
C PRO A 15 -12.30 27.50 -0.20
N MET A 16 -12.34 26.57 -1.14
CA MET A 16 -12.81 25.22 -0.86
C MET A 16 -11.95 24.76 0.31
N MET A 17 -12.54 24.77 1.50
CA MET A 17 -11.99 24.04 2.63
C MET A 17 -11.95 22.61 2.16
N ALA A 18 -10.78 22.19 1.66
CA ALA A 18 -10.46 20.81 1.44
C ALA A 18 -10.66 20.14 2.78
N PHE A 19 -11.79 19.45 2.92
CA PHE A 19 -12.03 18.57 4.04
C PHE A 19 -10.80 17.69 4.15
N LYS A 20 -10.13 17.76 5.31
CA LYS A 20 -9.12 16.78 5.70
C LYS A 20 -9.75 15.41 5.45
N ALA A 21 -9.23 14.67 4.48
CA ALA A 21 -9.60 13.28 4.29
C ALA A 21 -9.38 12.60 5.65
N LYS A 22 -10.47 12.11 6.27
CA LYS A 22 -10.37 11.28 7.46
C LYS A 22 -9.37 10.17 7.17
N PRO A 23 -8.45 9.85 8.09
CA PRO A 23 -7.55 8.72 7.90
C PRO A 23 -8.43 7.47 7.75
N ALA A 24 -8.23 6.71 6.67
CA ALA A 24 -8.93 5.48 6.29
C ALA A 24 -9.73 4.81 7.42
N GLU A 25 -10.98 5.24 7.63
CA GLU A 25 -11.94 4.58 8.51
C GLU A 25 -12.53 3.35 7.80
N ASP A 26 -12.55 3.37 6.45
CA ASP A 26 -13.06 2.29 5.60
C ASP A 26 -11.94 1.30 5.23
N GLY A 27 -12.28 0.01 5.22
CA GLY A 27 -11.34 -1.07 4.92
C GLY A 27 -10.73 -1.00 3.52
N TYR A 28 -9.51 -1.54 3.39
CA TYR A 28 -8.78 -1.55 2.12
C TYR A 28 -7.83 -2.73 1.98
N TYR A 29 -7.46 -3.01 0.74
CA TYR A 29 -6.55 -4.09 0.38
C TYR A 29 -5.11 -3.58 0.27
N ALA A 30 -4.18 -4.45 0.60
CA ALA A 30 -2.76 -4.21 0.38
C ALA A 30 -2.02 -5.53 0.18
N PHE A 31 -0.74 -5.45 -0.16
CA PHE A 31 0.16 -6.60 -0.13
C PHE A 31 1.55 -6.13 0.28
N ILE A 32 2.31 -7.02 0.92
CA ILE A 32 3.63 -6.75 1.45
C ILE A 32 4.64 -7.32 0.48
N VAL A 33 5.59 -6.50 0.07
CA VAL A 33 6.59 -6.87 -0.91
C VAL A 33 8.00 -6.61 -0.41
N ILE A 34 8.94 -7.30 -1.03
CA ILE A 34 10.36 -7.00 -0.98
C ILE A 34 10.81 -6.88 -2.43
N ASP A 35 11.29 -5.70 -2.81
CA ASP A 35 11.91 -5.50 -4.11
C ASP A 35 13.23 -6.30 -4.17
N GLY A 36 13.59 -6.78 -5.37
CA GLY A 36 14.68 -7.72 -5.62
C GLY A 36 15.81 -7.72 -4.59
N VAL A 37 15.95 -8.85 -3.88
CA VAL A 37 16.99 -9.03 -2.86
C VAL A 37 18.36 -9.05 -3.53
N TRP A 38 19.25 -8.16 -3.09
CA TRP A 38 20.63 -8.08 -3.58
C TRP A 38 21.32 -9.44 -3.42
N LYS A 39 21.94 -9.94 -4.50
CA LYS A 39 22.52 -11.29 -4.70
C LYS A 39 21.57 -12.43 -5.07
N ASP A 40 20.33 -12.44 -4.60
CA ASP A 40 19.34 -13.50 -4.93
C ASP A 40 18.52 -13.15 -6.19
N GLY A 41 18.47 -11.86 -6.57
CA GLY A 41 17.76 -11.41 -7.77
C GLY A 41 16.25 -11.65 -7.70
N ARG A 42 15.71 -11.92 -6.51
CA ARG A 42 14.34 -12.37 -6.30
C ARG A 42 13.59 -11.38 -5.42
N GLY A 43 12.44 -10.92 -5.89
CA GLY A 43 11.44 -10.22 -5.11
C GLY A 43 10.46 -11.20 -4.48
N TYR A 44 9.91 -10.83 -3.32
CA TYR A 44 8.94 -11.65 -2.59
C TYR A 44 7.67 -10.85 -2.37
N THR A 45 6.51 -11.50 -2.48
CA THR A 45 5.22 -10.87 -2.15
C THR A 45 4.37 -11.78 -1.27
N SER A 46 3.63 -11.18 -0.34
CA SER A 46 2.53 -11.83 0.34
C SER A 46 1.36 -12.10 -0.62
N LYS A 47 0.35 -12.83 -0.14
CA LYS A 47 -1.01 -12.71 -0.69
C LYS A 47 -1.53 -11.28 -0.48
N ILE A 48 -2.57 -10.93 -1.22
CA ILE A 48 -3.36 -9.73 -0.94
C ILE A 48 -4.01 -9.90 0.43
N ILE A 49 -3.83 -8.92 1.30
CA ILE A 49 -4.41 -8.84 2.64
C ILE A 49 -5.43 -7.71 2.68
N TYR A 50 -6.45 -7.87 3.51
CA TYR A 50 -7.50 -6.88 3.71
C TYR A 50 -7.40 -6.33 5.14
N PHE A 51 -7.35 -5.01 5.27
CA PHE A 51 -7.58 -4.33 6.54
C PHE A 51 -9.06 -3.96 6.58
N PRO A 52 -9.86 -4.49 7.52
CA PRO A 52 -11.30 -4.28 7.52
C PRO A 52 -11.73 -2.90 8.06
N GLY A 53 -10.83 -2.14 8.69
CA GLY A 53 -11.16 -0.90 9.39
C GLY A 53 -10.87 -1.02 10.89
N TYR A 54 -10.81 0.12 11.57
CA TYR A 54 -10.48 0.17 13.00
C TYR A 54 -11.53 -0.55 13.85
N ASP A 55 -12.82 -0.33 13.57
CA ASP A 55 -13.93 -0.88 14.35
C ASP A 55 -13.96 -2.41 14.28
N ASP A 56 -13.72 -2.97 13.09
CA ASP A 56 -13.70 -4.42 12.87
C ASP A 56 -12.42 -5.09 13.42
N CYS A 57 -11.29 -4.38 13.37
CA CYS A 57 -10.03 -4.87 13.94
C CYS A 57 -9.91 -4.58 15.45
N ASN A 58 -10.91 -3.88 16.02
CA ASN A 58 -11.27 -3.58 17.42
C ASN A 58 -10.13 -3.33 18.43
N LYS A 59 -8.90 -3.07 17.96
CA LYS A 59 -7.67 -2.87 18.75
C LYS A 59 -6.55 -2.13 18.01
N TYR A 60 -6.59 -2.02 16.68
CA TYR A 60 -5.43 -1.61 15.89
C TYR A 60 -5.78 -0.56 14.85
N LYS A 61 -5.03 0.55 14.85
CA LYS A 61 -5.04 1.49 13.73
C LYS A 61 -4.44 0.77 12.52
N ALA A 62 -4.73 1.25 11.31
CA ALA A 62 -4.15 0.71 10.09
C ALA A 62 -2.62 0.57 10.18
N ILE A 63 -1.94 1.56 10.80
CA ILE A 63 -0.50 1.51 11.04
C ILE A 63 -0.05 0.29 11.84
N ASP A 64 -0.74 -0.04 12.94
CA ASP A 64 -0.39 -1.17 13.80
C ASP A 64 -0.67 -2.51 13.12
N TYR A 65 -1.79 -2.60 12.39
CA TYR A 65 -2.13 -3.78 11.59
C TYR A 65 -1.02 -4.12 10.60
N PHE A 66 -0.58 -3.11 9.84
CA PHE A 66 0.41 -3.26 8.79
C PHE A 66 1.84 -3.43 9.30
N ASP A 67 2.18 -2.86 10.45
CA ASP A 67 3.45 -3.11 11.13
C ASP A 67 3.56 -4.56 11.62
N ASN A 68 2.49 -5.10 12.21
CA ASN A 68 2.45 -6.49 12.62
C ASN A 68 2.45 -7.44 11.43
N ALA A 69 1.68 -7.13 10.37
CA ALA A 69 1.67 -7.91 9.13
C ALA A 69 3.08 -8.00 8.52
N ARG A 70 3.82 -6.89 8.48
CA ARG A 70 5.20 -6.83 8.00
C ARG A 70 6.15 -7.67 8.86
N ARG A 71 6.04 -7.59 10.18
CA ARG A 71 6.85 -8.40 11.12
C ARG A 71 6.58 -9.89 10.94
N ALA A 72 5.31 -10.28 10.86
CA ALA A 72 4.90 -11.66 10.64
C ALA A 72 5.36 -12.18 9.27
N PHE A 73 5.31 -11.35 8.23
CA PHE A 73 5.82 -11.71 6.91
C PHE A 73 7.34 -11.92 6.90
N SER A 74 8.09 -11.06 7.61
CA SER A 74 9.54 -11.23 7.79
C SER A 74 9.86 -12.57 8.48
N ASN A 75 9.13 -12.91 9.55
CA ASN A 75 9.29 -14.18 10.25
C ASN A 75 8.92 -15.37 9.35
N HIS A 76 7.86 -15.25 8.55
CA HIS A 76 7.49 -16.26 7.56
C HIS A 76 8.64 -16.52 6.60
N LEU A 77 9.21 -15.49 5.96
CA LEU A 77 10.32 -15.66 5.02
C LEU A 77 11.55 -16.30 5.68
N LYS A 78 11.90 -15.88 6.91
CA LYS A 78 13.02 -16.47 7.67
C LYS A 78 12.81 -17.96 7.99
N ALA A 79 11.57 -18.40 8.18
CA ALA A 79 11.27 -19.80 8.47
C ALA A 79 11.37 -20.72 7.24
N TYR A 80 11.18 -20.18 6.04
CA TYR A 80 11.16 -20.97 4.80
C TYR A 80 12.42 -20.83 3.92
N HIS A 81 13.35 -19.93 4.27
CA HIS A 81 14.58 -19.72 3.52
C HIS A 81 15.82 -19.82 4.43
N ASN A 82 16.53 -20.95 4.35
CA ASN A 82 17.74 -21.24 5.11
C ASN A 82 18.99 -20.88 4.31
N ASP A 83 19.64 -19.79 4.74
CA ASP A 83 21.07 -19.47 4.67
C ASP A 83 21.17 -17.94 4.67
N ALA A 84 21.48 -17.38 5.85
CA ALA A 84 21.77 -15.96 6.08
C ALA A 84 20.98 -15.00 5.16
N PHE A 85 19.65 -15.03 5.26
CA PHE A 85 18.74 -14.13 4.53
C PHE A 85 19.23 -12.68 4.79
N PRO A 86 19.93 -12.03 3.84
CA PRO A 86 20.83 -10.91 4.13
C PRO A 86 20.08 -9.59 4.26
N TYR A 87 18.91 -9.62 4.92
CA TYR A 87 18.24 -8.43 5.40
C TYR A 87 19.04 -7.89 6.58
N GLY A 88 20.16 -7.23 6.26
CA GLY A 88 20.92 -6.45 7.22
C GLY A 88 20.04 -5.32 7.73
N GLU A 89 19.39 -5.58 8.86
CA GLU A 89 18.82 -4.66 9.88
C GLU A 89 17.93 -3.48 9.43
N ASN A 90 17.72 -3.24 8.12
CA ASN A 90 16.93 -2.16 7.55
C ASN A 90 16.15 -2.62 6.30
N ASN A 91 15.12 -3.42 6.56
CA ASN A 91 13.84 -3.57 5.84
C ASN A 91 13.71 -2.97 4.42
N ASN A 92 13.83 -3.81 3.38
CA ASN A 92 13.26 -3.55 2.04
C ASN A 92 11.77 -3.90 1.93
N PHE A 93 11.10 -4.11 3.07
CA PHE A 93 9.67 -4.40 3.11
C PHE A 93 8.88 -3.13 2.76
N LYS A 94 8.04 -3.23 1.74
CA LYS A 94 7.09 -2.19 1.33
C LYS A 94 5.68 -2.73 1.42
N ILE A 95 4.75 -1.84 1.71
CA ILE A 95 3.33 -2.13 1.65
C ILE A 95 2.79 -1.40 0.43
N ILE A 96 2.18 -2.15 -0.47
CA ILE A 96 1.52 -1.59 -1.64
C ILE A 96 0.03 -1.55 -1.34
N ASP A 97 -0.45 -0.36 -0.96
CA ASP A 97 -1.83 -0.08 -0.52
C ASP A 97 -2.56 0.93 -1.41
N LYS A 98 -1.90 1.41 -2.47
CA LYS A 98 -2.38 2.48 -3.35
C LYS A 98 -2.25 2.12 -4.83
N LYS A 99 -3.04 2.81 -5.65
CA LYS A 99 -2.93 2.75 -7.12
C LYS A 99 -1.55 3.28 -7.57
N GLN A 100 -1.01 2.74 -8.67
CA GLN A 100 0.35 2.98 -9.14
C GLN A 100 0.77 4.47 -9.19
N TYR A 101 -0.13 5.34 -9.65
CA TYR A 101 0.14 6.78 -9.83
C TYR A 101 -0.64 7.67 -8.86
N SER A 102 -1.12 7.11 -7.74
CA SER A 102 -1.87 7.87 -6.73
C SER A 102 -1.25 7.74 -5.35
N THR A 103 -1.04 8.87 -4.70
CA THR A 103 -0.55 8.93 -3.31
C THR A 103 -1.68 8.90 -2.28
N SER A 104 -2.94 9.06 -2.70
CA SER A 104 -4.10 9.15 -1.82
C SER A 104 -5.15 8.07 -2.06
N THR A 105 -5.20 7.48 -3.27
CA THR A 105 -6.23 6.50 -3.63
C THR A 105 -5.81 5.09 -3.23
N LEU A 106 -6.44 4.60 -2.16
CA LEU A 106 -6.25 3.23 -1.67
C LEU A 106 -6.86 2.18 -2.62
N LEU A 107 -6.42 0.94 -2.48
CA LEU A 107 -6.95 -0.22 -3.18
C LEU A 107 -8.23 -0.69 -2.46
N GLN A 108 -9.38 -0.21 -2.89
CA GLN A 108 -10.68 -0.43 -2.22
C GLN A 108 -11.33 -1.77 -2.61
N THR A 109 -10.90 -2.38 -3.73
CA THR A 109 -11.40 -3.68 -4.17
C THR A 109 -10.26 -4.67 -4.36
N TYR A 110 -10.57 -5.96 -4.22
CA TYR A 110 -9.61 -7.03 -4.50
C TYR A 110 -9.07 -6.96 -5.94
N GLU A 111 -9.93 -6.62 -6.90
CA GLU A 111 -9.54 -6.43 -8.30
C GLU A 111 -8.48 -5.33 -8.47
N GLN A 112 -8.67 -4.18 -7.80
CA GLN A 112 -7.67 -3.10 -7.82
C GLN A 112 -6.33 -3.58 -7.24
N ALA A 113 -6.37 -4.33 -6.14
CA ALA A 113 -5.16 -4.89 -5.56
C ALA A 113 -4.47 -5.93 -6.47
N GLN A 114 -5.24 -6.76 -7.15
CA GLN A 114 -4.72 -7.74 -8.11
C GLN A 114 -4.09 -7.07 -9.33
N GLN A 115 -4.72 -6.02 -9.87
CA GLN A 115 -4.13 -5.20 -10.94
C GLN A 115 -2.81 -4.57 -10.49
N ARG A 116 -2.79 -3.96 -9.29
CA ARG A 116 -1.58 -3.33 -8.76
C ARG A 116 -0.46 -4.34 -8.48
N MET A 117 -0.79 -5.54 -8.00
CA MET A 117 0.16 -6.65 -7.82
C MET A 117 0.74 -7.11 -9.16
N THR A 118 -0.10 -7.26 -10.19
CA THR A 118 0.33 -7.62 -11.54
C THR A 118 1.30 -6.59 -12.11
N GLN A 119 1.01 -5.30 -11.91
CA GLN A 119 1.90 -4.21 -12.29
C GLN A 119 3.22 -4.26 -11.51
N TRP A 120 3.19 -4.45 -10.19
CA TRP A 120 4.41 -4.56 -9.39
C TRP A 120 5.29 -5.72 -9.86
N VAL A 121 4.69 -6.86 -10.21
CA VAL A 121 5.41 -8.02 -10.77
C VAL A 121 6.08 -7.67 -12.09
N ALA A 122 5.39 -6.94 -12.98
CA ALA A 122 5.98 -6.46 -14.23
C ALA A 122 7.15 -5.49 -13.95
N GLU A 123 6.99 -4.55 -13.02
CA GLU A 123 8.03 -3.61 -12.58
C GLU A 123 9.27 -4.33 -12.02
N GLN A 124 9.11 -5.46 -11.33
CA GLN A 124 10.24 -6.28 -10.87
C GLN A 124 10.94 -6.99 -12.04
N LYS A 125 10.17 -7.56 -12.96
CA LYS A 125 10.71 -8.25 -14.15
C LYS A 125 11.49 -7.30 -15.06
N GLU A 126 10.99 -6.08 -15.25
CA GLU A 126 11.69 -5.02 -16.01
C GLU A 126 13.05 -4.65 -15.38
N LYS A 127 13.17 -4.78 -14.06
CA LYS A 127 14.43 -4.59 -13.33
C LYS A 127 15.34 -5.82 -13.33
N GLY A 128 14.95 -6.90 -14.01
CA GLY A 128 15.70 -8.15 -14.07
C GLY A 128 15.51 -9.06 -12.85
N TYR A 129 14.46 -8.85 -12.04
CA TYR A 129 14.18 -9.69 -10.89
C TYR A 129 13.14 -10.78 -11.19
N GLU A 130 13.36 -11.96 -10.59
CA GLU A 130 12.31 -12.97 -10.44
C GLU A 130 11.35 -12.58 -9.31
N VAL A 131 10.11 -13.07 -9.34
CA VAL A 131 9.15 -12.83 -8.26
C VAL A 131 8.65 -14.16 -7.70
N THR A 132 8.75 -14.31 -6.38
CA THR A 132 8.18 -15.43 -5.64
C THR A 132 6.91 -15.00 -4.90
N TYR A 133 5.80 -15.65 -5.23
CA TYR A 133 4.56 -15.53 -4.48
C TYR A 133 4.61 -16.44 -3.27
N THR A 134 4.48 -15.85 -2.08
CA THR A 134 4.38 -16.62 -0.85
C THR A 134 2.92 -16.94 -0.54
N ASN A 135 2.71 -17.98 0.27
CA ASN A 135 1.37 -18.30 0.76
C ASN A 135 0.94 -17.48 1.98
N PHE A 136 1.77 -16.51 2.41
CA PHE A 136 1.52 -15.69 3.59
C PHE A 136 0.28 -14.81 3.42
N GLY A 137 -0.62 -14.88 4.40
CA GLY A 137 -1.75 -13.96 4.57
C GLY A 137 -1.72 -13.39 5.99
N PHE A 138 -2.50 -12.33 6.21
CA PHE A 138 -2.62 -11.69 7.51
C PHE A 138 -4.06 -11.22 7.72
N SER A 139 -4.53 -11.28 8.97
CA SER A 139 -5.89 -10.90 9.36
C SER A 139 -5.88 -10.36 10.78
N CYS A 140 -6.98 -9.72 11.21
CA CYS A 140 -7.11 -9.23 12.60
C CYS A 140 -7.02 -10.35 13.65
N ASN A 141 -7.30 -11.61 13.27
CA ASN A 141 -7.18 -12.79 14.14
C ASN A 141 -5.73 -13.33 14.22
N SER A 142 -4.83 -12.81 13.38
CA SER A 142 -3.41 -13.18 13.34
C SER A 142 -2.54 -12.31 14.25
N LEU A 143 -3.17 -11.45 15.05
CA LEU A 143 -2.57 -10.46 15.95
C LEU A 143 -2.47 -11.00 17.39
#